data_AF-A0A2K1PBB6-F1
#
_entry.id   AF-A0A2K1PBB6-F1
#
_cell.length_a   1.000
_cell.length_b   1.000
_cell.length_c   1.000
_cell.angle_alpha   90.00
_cell.angle_beta   90.00
_cell.angle_gamma   90.00
#
_symmetry.space_group_name_H-M   'P 1'
#
loop_
_entity.id
_entity.type
_entity.pdbx_description
1 polymer ?
#
loop_
_entity_poly.entity_id
_entity_poly.type
_entity_poly.pdbx_seq_one_letter_code
_entity_poly.pdbx_strand_id
1 'polypeptide(L)'
;MKIYYRRTLLIKQNIERITQRYGRNRTYVLFGKDKEMKEIIEGILKELRVKYITENDIEKIESTNVVLYWNVEDKEKLEGLKCEFLMGS
;
A
#
# COMPACT_ATOMS: atom_id res chain seq x y z
N MET A 1 2.18 23.04 1.35
CA MET A 1 2.39 22.39 0.04
C MET A 1 3.63 21.50 -0.06
N LYS A 2 4.84 21.93 0.36
CA LYS A 2 6.09 21.12 0.21
C LYS A 2 6.11 19.76 0.96
N ILE A 3 5.37 19.62 2.07
CA ILE A 3 5.38 18.41 2.90
C ILE A 3 4.62 17.25 2.22
N TYR A 4 3.44 17.53 1.67
CA TYR A 4 2.64 16.53 0.95
C TYR A 4 3.37 16.02 -0.31
N TYR A 5 3.99 16.92 -1.07
CA TYR A 5 4.78 16.52 -2.25
C TYR A 5 5.93 15.55 -1.91
N ARG A 6 6.68 15.82 -0.83
CA ARG A 6 7.75 14.92 -0.38
C ARG A 6 7.21 13.56 0.08
N ARG A 7 6.08 13.54 0.78
CA ARG A 7 5.42 12.29 1.21
C ARG A 7 4.95 11.47 0.00
N THR A 8 4.30 12.09 -0.98
CA THR A 8 3.87 11.42 -2.21
C THR A 8 5.04 10.82 -2.98
N LEU A 9 6.17 11.52 -3.09
CA LEU A 9 7.37 11.01 -3.75
C LEU A 9 7.94 9.77 -3.05
N LEU A 10 8.02 9.81 -1.71
CA LEU A 10 8.49 8.68 -0.90
C LEU A 10 7.58 7.45 -1.06
N ILE A 11 6.26 7.67 -1.00
CA ILE A 11 5.27 6.60 -1.22
C ILE A 11 5.44 5.99 -2.60
N LYS A 12 5.62 6.81 -3.64
CA LYS A 12 5.83 6.33 -5.01
C LYS A 12 7.09 5.46 -5.11
N GLN A 13 8.22 5.94 -4.59
CA GLN A 13 9.48 5.17 -4.57
C GLN A 13 9.32 3.84 -3.83
N ASN A 14 8.63 3.86 -2.69
CA ASN A 14 8.36 2.65 -1.91
C ASN A 14 7.49 1.66 -2.69
N ILE A 15 6.40 2.11 -3.33
CA ILE A 15 5.54 1.26 -4.15
C ILE A 15 6.31 0.69 -5.34
N GLU A 16 7.16 1.47 -6.00
CA GLU A 16 8.01 0.98 -7.10
C GLU A 16 8.96 -0.13 -6.62
N ARG A 17 9.64 0.08 -5.48
CA ARG A 17 10.52 -0.92 -4.87
C ARG A 17 9.78 -2.21 -4.51
N ILE A 18 8.61 -2.08 -3.87
CA ILE A 18 7.75 -3.21 -3.50
C ILE A 18 7.31 -3.95 -4.76
N THR A 19 6.89 -3.22 -5.78
CA THR A 19 6.43 -3.79 -7.05
C THR A 19 7.55 -4.51 -7.80
N GLN A 20 8.79 -4.02 -7.74
CA GLN A 20 9.97 -4.72 -8.26
C GLN A 20 10.23 -6.02 -7.50
N ARG A 21 10.03 -6.04 -6.18
CA ARG A 21 10.26 -7.21 -5.32
C ARG A 21 9.22 -8.31 -5.52
N TYR A 22 7.93 -7.97 -5.57
CA TYR A 22 6.84 -8.96 -5.61
C TYR A 22 6.22 -9.15 -6.99
N GLY A 23 6.51 -8.27 -7.93
CA GLY A 23 5.99 -8.28 -9.30
C GLY A 23 4.69 -7.48 -9.46
N ARG A 24 4.47 -7.00 -10.69
CA ARG A 24 3.28 -6.21 -11.09
C ARG A 24 1.99 -7.03 -11.24
N ASN A 25 2.13 -8.35 -11.43
CA ASN A 25 0.99 -9.25 -11.65
C ASN A 25 0.30 -9.67 -10.34
N ARG A 26 0.85 -9.27 -9.18
CA ARG A 26 0.22 -9.48 -7.88
C ARG A 26 -0.96 -8.53 -7.69
N THR A 27 -1.93 -8.96 -6.91
CA THR A 27 -2.99 -8.07 -6.41
C THR A 27 -2.50 -7.42 -5.12
N TYR A 28 -2.44 -6.09 -5.12
CA TYR A 28 -2.08 -5.30 -3.96
C TYR A 28 -3.34 -4.89 -3.20
N VAL A 29 -3.31 -4.98 -1.89
CA VAL A 29 -4.46 -4.62 -1.05
C VAL A 29 -4.12 -3.34 -0.30
N LEU A 30 -4.96 -2.33 -0.47
CA LEU A 30 -4.83 -1.07 0.26
C LEU A 30 -5.50 -1.18 1.62
N PHE A 31 -4.71 -1.05 2.68
CA PHE A 31 -5.16 -1.19 4.05
C PHE A 31 -4.76 0.02 4.91
N GLY A 32 -5.76 0.80 5.33
CA GLY A 32 -5.57 2.03 6.08
C GLY A 32 -6.86 2.86 6.15
N LYS A 33 -6.94 3.76 7.13
CA LYS A 33 -8.16 4.55 7.42
C LYS A 33 -8.15 5.95 6.80
N ASP A 34 -6.99 6.45 6.39
CA ASP A 34 -6.86 7.81 5.86
C ASP A 34 -7.28 7.84 4.37
N LYS A 35 -8.38 8.53 4.09
CA LYS A 35 -8.98 8.64 2.76
C LYS A 35 -8.10 9.42 1.78
N GLU A 36 -7.48 10.51 2.20
CA GLU A 36 -6.61 11.33 1.33
C GLU A 36 -5.39 10.51 0.91
N MET A 37 -4.78 9.83 1.87
CA MET A 37 -3.66 8.93 1.60
C MET A 37 -4.04 7.77 0.67
N LYS A 38 -5.24 7.19 0.87
CA LYS A 38 -5.77 6.15 -0.01
C LYS A 38 -5.87 6.65 -1.45
N GLU A 39 -6.47 7.81 -1.68
CA GLU A 39 -6.62 8.38 -3.03
C GLU A 39 -5.26 8.64 -3.71
N ILE A 40 -4.28 9.12 -2.96
CA ILE A 40 -2.90 9.32 -3.45
C ILE A 40 -2.28 7.99 -3.89
N ILE A 41 -2.38 6.96 -3.05
CA ILE A 41 -1.81 5.64 -3.33
C ILE A 41 -2.51 4.98 -4.52
N GLU A 42 -3.84 5.06 -4.59
CA GLU A 42 -4.63 4.58 -5.72
C GLU A 42 -4.22 5.23 -7.04
N GLY A 43 -3.95 6.54 -7.03
CA GLY A 43 -3.43 7.29 -8.17
C GLY A 43 -2.06 6.77 -8.63
N ILE A 44 -1.14 6.53 -7.69
CA ILE A 44 0.19 5.99 -7.98
C ILE A 44 0.10 4.57 -8.55
N LEU A 45 -0.72 3.69 -7.96
CA LEU A 45 -0.88 2.31 -8.45
C LEU A 45 -1.49 2.26 -9.85
N LYS A 46 -2.45 3.15 -10.15
CA LYS A 46 -3.00 3.34 -11.50
C LYS A 46 -1.90 3.79 -12.48
N GLU A 47 -1.07 4.76 -12.11
CA GLU A 47 0.06 5.24 -12.91
C GLU A 47 1.03 4.09 -13.23
N LEU A 48 1.35 3.27 -12.23
CA LEU A 48 2.26 2.13 -12.34
C LEU A 48 1.63 0.88 -12.99
N ARG A 49 0.35 0.94 -13.36
CA ARG A 49 -0.44 -0.16 -13.95
C ARG A 49 -0.41 -1.43 -13.10
N VAL A 50 -0.51 -1.27 -11.78
CA VAL A 50 -0.52 -2.36 -10.81
C VAL A 50 -1.97 -2.68 -10.42
N LYS A 51 -2.32 -3.97 -10.39
CA LYS A 51 -3.65 -4.39 -9.93
C LYS A 51 -3.77 -4.19 -8.41
N TYR A 52 -4.83 -3.54 -7.98
CA TYR A 52 -5.12 -3.40 -6.56
C TYR A 52 -6.61 -3.52 -6.25
N ILE A 53 -6.88 -3.83 -4.99
CA ILE A 53 -8.21 -3.77 -4.38
C ILE A 53 -8.12 -2.98 -3.07
N THR A 54 -9.26 -2.50 -2.60
CA THR A 54 -9.36 -1.82 -1.31
C THR A 54 -10.08 -2.76 -0.36
N GLU A 55 -9.47 -3.08 0.76
CA GLU A 55 -10.08 -3.95 1.78
C GLU A 55 -9.95 -3.27 3.13
N ASN A 56 -11.06 -3.23 3.88
CA ASN A 56 -11.09 -2.67 5.23
C ASN A 56 -11.04 -3.77 6.29
N ASP A 57 -11.22 -5.03 5.89
CA ASP A 57 -11.30 -6.20 6.75
C ASP A 57 -10.17 -7.19 6.43
N ILE A 58 -9.21 -7.29 7.35
CA ILE A 58 -7.99 -8.07 7.13
C ILE A 58 -8.26 -9.57 6.93
N GLU A 59 -9.35 -10.09 7.52
CA GLU A 59 -9.71 -11.50 7.46
C GLU A 59 -10.11 -11.96 6.05
N LYS A 60 -10.44 -11.00 5.17
CA LYS A 60 -10.80 -11.25 3.77
C LYS A 60 -9.62 -11.19 2.81
N ILE A 61 -8.44 -10.83 3.30
CA ILE A 61 -7.23 -10.73 2.50
C ILE A 61 -6.64 -12.13 2.26
N GLU A 62 -6.38 -12.46 1.00
CA GLU A 62 -5.75 -13.74 0.66
C GLU A 62 -4.24 -13.70 0.94
N SER A 63 -3.68 -14.83 1.37
CA SER A 63 -2.23 -14.98 1.64
C SER A 63 -1.32 -14.74 0.41
N THR A 64 -1.90 -14.77 -0.79
CA THR A 64 -1.19 -14.51 -2.05
C THR A 64 -1.07 -13.02 -2.38
N ASN A 65 -1.87 -12.17 -1.71
CA ASN A 65 -1.89 -10.73 -1.89
C ASN A 65 -0.71 -10.07 -1.19
N VAL A 66 -0.38 -8.84 -1.61
CA VAL A 66 0.59 -7.98 -0.92
C VAL A 66 -0.17 -6.81 -0.31
N VAL A 67 -0.14 -6.70 1.02
CA VAL A 67 -0.85 -5.65 1.74
C VAL A 67 0.02 -4.41 1.84
N LEU A 68 -0.46 -3.30 1.30
CA LEU A 68 0.16 -1.99 1.42
C LEU A 68 -0.56 -1.21 2.53
N TYR A 69 0.19 -0.79 3.54
CA TYR A 69 -0.38 -0.07 4.69
C TYR A 69 0.40 1.20 5.05
N TRP A 70 -0.27 2.19 5.64
CA TRP A 70 0.33 3.52 5.89
C TRP A 70 -0.08 4.20 7.21
N ASN A 71 -1.21 3.83 7.82
CA ASN A 71 -1.68 4.44 9.07
C ASN A 71 -2.44 3.45 9.97
N VAL A 72 -1.89 2.25 10.15
CA VAL A 72 -2.50 1.19 10.95
C VAL A 72 -1.95 1.25 12.37
N GLU A 73 -2.83 1.39 13.35
CA GLU A 73 -2.49 1.38 14.79
C GLU A 73 -2.22 -0.05 15.30
N ASP A 74 -3.02 -1.03 14.84
CA ASP A 74 -2.88 -2.45 15.20
C ASP A 74 -2.03 -3.22 14.19
N LYS A 75 -0.70 -3.16 14.32
CA LYS A 75 0.20 -3.96 13.48
C LYS A 75 0.04 -5.47 13.68
N GLU A 76 -0.45 -5.91 14.85
CA GLU A 76 -0.70 -7.33 15.15
C GLU A 76 -1.69 -7.97 14.17
N LYS A 77 -2.67 -7.20 13.66
CA LYS A 77 -3.64 -7.66 12.64
C LYS A 77 -2.99 -7.97 11.29
N LEU A 78 -1.77 -7.49 11.06
CA LEU A 78 -1.01 -7.71 9.83
C LEU A 78 -0.06 -8.91 9.94
N GLU A 79 0.03 -9.57 11.10
CA GLU A 79 0.91 -10.73 11.29
C GLU A 79 0.51 -11.91 10.38
N GLY A 80 1.52 -12.60 9.83
CA GLY A 80 1.32 -13.73 8.92
C GLY A 80 0.96 -13.33 7.47
N LEU A 81 0.67 -12.07 7.19
CA LEU A 81 0.43 -11.56 5.84
C LEU A 81 1.69 -10.94 5.22
N LYS A 82 1.73 -10.87 3.89
CA LYS A 82 2.80 -10.18 3.15
C LYS A 82 2.54 -8.68 3.16
N CYS A 83 2.98 -8.01 4.21
CA CYS A 83 2.71 -6.60 4.43
C CYS A 83 3.94 -5.72 4.15
N GLU A 84 3.71 -4.57 3.51
CA GLU A 84 4.74 -3.57 3.24
C GLU A 84 4.24 -2.18 3.68
N PHE A 85 5.03 -1.53 4.53
CA PHE A 85 4.70 -0.21 5.04
C PHE A 85 5.13 0.88 4.05
N LEU A 86 4.20 1.76 3.67
CA LEU A 86 4.43 2.77 2.64
C LEU A 86 5.09 4.06 3.15
N MET A 87 4.94 4.35 4.44
CA MET A 87 5.42 5.61 5.05
C MET A 87 6.79 5.47 5.72
N GLY A 88 7.39 4.29 5.66
CA GLY A 88 8.69 4.01 6.27
C GLY A 88 9.86 4.40 5.39
N SER A 89 10.79 5.12 5.99
CA SER A 89 12.23 5.07 5.74
C SER A 89 12.92 4.91 7.08
#